data_AF-A0A6G2K1K5-F1
#
_entry.id   AF-A0A6G2K1K5-F1
#
_cell.length_a   1.000
_cell.length_b   1.000
_cell.length_c   1.000
_cell.angle_alpha   90.00
_cell.angle_beta   90.00
_cell.angle_gamma   90.00
#
_symmetry.space_group_name_H-M   'P 1'
#
loop_
_entity.id
_entity.type
_entity.pdbx_description
1 polymer ?
#
loop_
_entity_poly.entity_id
_entity_poly.type
_entity_poly.pdbx_seq_one_letter_code
_entity_poly.pdbx_strand_id
1 'polypeptide(L)' 'MLEYKGYLGEVVYDDDAEVLHARVVNSGAYPVANAEAADVEGIKREFRRSIDVYLAGCSELGIDPVQPSAVPLRARAS' A
#
# COMPACT_ATOMS: atom_id res chain seq x y z
N MET A 1 -0.90 1.54 10.59
CA MET A 1 -0.36 0.59 9.59
C MET A 1 -1.51 -0.25 9.05
N LEU A 2 -1.57 -0.44 7.74
CA LEU A 2 -2.52 -1.31 7.04
C LEU A 2 -1.81 -2.60 6.62
N GLU A 3 -2.56 -3.68 6.50
CA GLU A 3 -2.05 -4.95 5.99
C GLU A 3 -3.11 -5.61 5.11
N TYR A 4 -2.69 -6.11 3.95
CA TYR A 4 -3.55 -6.90 3.08
C TYR A 4 -2.72 -7.78 2.15
N LYS A 5 -2.99 -9.10 2.15
CA LYS A 5 -2.27 -10.10 1.33
C LYS A 5 -0.74 -10.05 1.50
N GLY A 6 -0.27 -9.73 2.70
CA GLY A 6 1.15 -9.58 3.03
C GLY A 6 1.75 -8.21 2.68
N TYR A 7 1.04 -7.35 1.95
CA TYR A 7 1.48 -5.97 1.71
C TYR A 7 1.19 -5.09 2.93
N LEU A 8 2.21 -4.36 3.38
CA LEU A 8 2.15 -3.44 4.50
C LEU A 8 2.01 -2.00 3.98
N GLY A 9 0.99 -1.31 4.48
CA GLY A 9 0.67 0.08 4.14
C GLY A 9 1.01 1.04 5.27
N GLU A 10 1.82 2.05 4.98
CA GLU A 10 1.96 3.25 5.82
C GLU A 10 0.84 4.23 5.45
N VAL A 11 0.21 4.85 6.46
CA VAL A 11 -0.82 5.87 6.27
C VAL A 11 -0.33 7.18 6.85
N VAL A 12 -0.36 8.24 6.05
CA VAL A 12 0.02 9.60 6.42
C VAL A 12 -1.17 10.51 6.12
N TYR A 13 -1.43 11.49 6.98
CA TYR A 13 -2.37 12.56 6.66
C TYR A 13 -1.64 13.65 5.88
N ASP A 14 -2.17 13.98 4.72
CA ASP A 14 -1.73 15.10 3.88
C ASP A 14 -2.58 16.32 4.26
N ASP A 15 -1.95 17.35 4.83
CA ASP A 15 -2.62 18.55 5.33
C ASP A 15 -2.99 19.53 4.21
N ASP A 16 -2.21 19.57 3.14
CA ASP A 16 -2.52 20.39 1.95
C ASP A 16 -3.75 19.84 1.21
N ALA A 17 -3.88 18.52 1.12
CA ALA A 17 -4.98 17.85 0.42
C ALA A 17 -6.15 17.45 1.34
N GLU A 18 -6.00 17.59 2.66
CA GLU A 18 -6.95 17.18 3.70
C GLU A 18 -7.41 15.71 3.58
N VAL A 19 -6.52 14.80 3.19
CA VAL A 19 -6.81 13.36 3.01
C VAL A 19 -5.80 12.47 3.70
N LEU A 20 -6.22 11.23 3.98
CA LEU A 20 -5.30 10.16 4.33
C LEU A 20 -4.72 9.57 3.05
N HIS A 21 -3.40 9.54 2.94
CA HIS A 21 -2.66 8.87 1.88
C HIS A 21 -2.04 7.59 2.42
N ALA A 22 -2.15 6.49 1.67
CA ALA A 22 -1.55 5.20 2.02
C ALA A 22 -0.65 4.67 0.90
N ARG A 23 0.54 4.19 1.27
CA ARG A 23 1.53 3.61 0.36
C ARG A 23 2.05 2.26 0.87
N VAL A 24 2.34 1.35 -0.05
CA VAL A 24 3.01 0.07 0.30
C VAL A 24 4.48 0.34 0.65
N VAL A 25 4.95 -0.21 1.77
CA VAL A 25 6.32 0.01 2.27
C VAL A 25 7.22 -1.23 2.25
N ASN A 26 6.66 -2.41 1.97
CA ASN A 26 7.41 -3.67 1.93
C ASN A 26 7.54 -4.26 0.53
N SER A 27 7.46 -3.46 -0.53
CA SER A 27 7.62 -3.87 -1.94
C SER A 27 8.94 -3.38 -2.59
N GLY A 28 9.93 -3.00 -1.78
CA GLY A 28 11.19 -2.46 -2.29
C GLY A 28 11.03 -1.07 -2.94
N ALA A 29 11.77 -0.81 -4.02
CA ALA A 29 11.75 0.49 -4.72
C ALA A 29 10.57 0.64 -5.70
N TYR A 30 9.78 -0.41 -5.92
CA TYR A 30 8.67 -0.39 -6.87
C TYR A 30 7.37 0.02 -6.19
N PRO A 31 6.69 1.07 -6.68
CA PRO A 31 5.38 1.44 -6.18
C PRO A 31 4.36 0.38 -6.61
N VAL A 32 3.82 -0.35 -5.63
CA VAL A 32 2.84 -1.42 -5.87
C VAL A 32 1.41 -0.90 -5.81
N ALA A 33 1.11 -0.01 -4.87
CA ALA A 33 -0.21 0.55 -4.68
C ALA A 33 -0.11 1.88 -3.92
N ASN A 34 -0.94 2.84 -4.33
CA ASN A 34 -1.25 4.05 -3.57
C ASN A 34 -2.77 4.13 -3.38
N ALA A 35 -3.21 4.72 -2.28
CA ALA A 35 -4.62 4.91 -1.97
C ALA A 35 -4.84 6.20 -1.20
N GLU A 36 -5.99 6.83 -1.39
CA GLU A 36 -6.35 8.08 -0.72
C GLU A 36 -7.81 8.03 -0.27
N ALA A 37 -8.12 8.65 0.87
CA ALA A 37 -9.48 8.80 1.35
C ALA A 37 -9.62 9.89 2.41
N ALA A 38 -10.82 10.43 2.55
CA ALA A 38 -11.15 11.43 3.58
C ALA A 38 -11.25 10.83 5.00
N ASP A 39 -11.36 9.50 5.12
CA ASP A 39 -11.58 8.84 6.41
C ASP A 39 -10.92 7.46 6.51
N VAL A 40 -10.89 6.94 7.73
CA VAL A 40 -10.21 5.69 8.10
C VAL A 40 -10.84 4.46 7.44
N GLU A 41 -12.15 4.47 7.20
CA GLU A 41 -12.82 3.34 6.54
C GLU A 41 -12.51 3.35 5.04
N GLY A 42 -12.56 4.53 4.43
CA GLY A 42 -12.19 4.76 3.04
C GLY A 42 -10.76 4.33 2.75
N ILE A 43 -9.79 4.74 3.57
CA ILE A 43 -8.39 4.41 3.28
C ILE A 43 -8.12 2.91 3.37
N LYS A 44 -8.80 2.19 4.27
CA LYS A 44 -8.72 0.71 4.36
C LYS A 44 -9.30 0.05 3.10
N ARG A 45 -10.43 0.54 2.60
CA ARG A 45 -11.08 0.01 1.41
C ARG A 45 -10.25 0.28 0.15
N GLU A 46 -9.83 1.53 -0.05
CA GLU A 46 -9.05 1.92 -1.23
C GLU A 46 -7.68 1.25 -1.24
N PHE A 47 -7.03 1.07 -0.09
CA PHE A 47 -5.77 0.32 -0.01
C PHE A 47 -5.93 -1.14 -0.49
N ARG A 48 -6.96 -1.85 0.00
CA ARG A 48 -7.25 -3.23 -0.43
C ARG A 48 -7.57 -3.30 -1.91
N ARG A 49 -8.40 -2.38 -2.39
CA ARG A 49 -8.76 -2.28 -3.82
C ARG A 49 -7.53 -2.05 -4.69
N SER A 50 -6.64 -1.14 -4.30
CA SER A 50 -5.43 -0.81 -5.04
C SER A 50 -4.51 -2.02 -5.18
N ILE A 51 -4.34 -2.81 -4.10
CA ILE A 51 -3.60 -4.08 -4.15
C ILE A 51 -4.30 -5.12 -5.04
N ASP A 52 -5.61 -5.26 -4.95
CA ASP A 52 -6.35 -6.22 -5.79
C ASP A 52 -6.24 -5.88 -7.28
N VAL A 53 -6.31 -4.58 -7.63
CA VAL A 53 -6.09 -4.10 -8.99
C VAL A 53 -4.67 -4.38 -9.47
N TYR A 54 -3.67 -4.12 -8.63
CA TYR A 54 -2.28 -4.45 -8.93
C TYR A 54 -2.08 -5.95 -9.25
N LEU A 55 -2.58 -6.82 -8.36
CA LEU A 55 -2.46 -8.28 -8.52
C LEU A 55 -3.21 -8.78 -9.76
N ALA A 56 -4.39 -8.23 -10.03
CA ALA A 56 -5.15 -8.55 -11.24
C ALA A 56 -4.37 -8.15 -12.49
N GLY A 57 -3.81 -6.94 -12.53
CA GLY A 57 -2.97 -6.47 -13.64
C GLY A 57 -1.73 -7.33 -13.86
N CYS A 58 -1.06 -7.76 -12.79
CA CYS A 58 0.04 -8.73 -12.89
C CYS A 58 -0.40 -10.05 -13.54
N SER A 59 -1.55 -10.58 -13.10
CA SER A 59 -2.12 -11.81 -13.65
C SER A 59 -2.51 -11.68 -15.12
N GLU A 60 -3.11 -10.56 -15.52
CA GLU A 60 -3.53 -10.30 -16.91
C GLU A 60 -2.32 -10.18 -17.85
N LEU A 61 -1.23 -9.60 -17.37
CA LEU A 61 0.02 -9.43 -18.13
C LEU A 61 0.93 -10.66 -18.09
N GLY A 62 0.60 -11.69 -17.30
CA GLY A 62 1.44 -12.88 -17.11
C GLY A 62 2.79 -12.58 -16.44
N ILE A 63 2.84 -11.55 -15.59
CA ILE A 63 4.02 -11.15 -14.83
C ILE A 63 3.88 -11.52 -13.37
N ASP A 64 4.99 -11.87 -12.73
CA ASP A 64 5.00 -12.12 -11.29
C ASP A 64 4.87 -10.79 -10.52
N PRO A 65 3.95 -10.70 -9.55
CA PRO A 65 3.85 -9.52 -8.70
C PRO A 65 5.08 -9.41 -7.80
N VAL A 66 5.47 -8.17 -7.51
CA VAL A 66 6.51 -7.81 -6.56
C VAL A 66 6.10 -8.36 -5.20
N GLN A 67 6.89 -9.32 -4.72
CA GLN A 67 6.60 -10.01 -3.47
C GLN A 67 6.81 -9.08 -2.27
N PRO A 68 5.86 -9.01 -1.34
CA PRO A 68 6.07 -8.30 -0.09
C PRO A 68 7.20 -8.95 0.71
N SER A 69 8.16 -8.16 1.19
CA SER A 69 9.22 -8.68 2.04
C SER A 69 8.65 -9.06 3.41
N ALA A 70 9.07 -10.23 3.91
CA ALA A 70 8.71 -10.71 5.25
C ALA A 70 9.48 -10.01 6.37
N VAL A 71 10.42 -9.12 6.02
CA VAL A 71 11.21 -8.37 6.99
C VAL A 71 10.39 -7.14 7.41
N PRO A 72 9.91 -7.06 8.67
CA PRO A 72 9.20 -5.87 9.14
C PRO A 72 10.14 -4.66 9.07
N LEU A 73 9.62 -3.54 8.56
CA LEU A 73 10.32 -2.28 8.48
C LEU A 73 10.79 -1.89 9.89
N ARG A 74 12.09 -1.99 10.16
CA ARG A 74 12.66 -1.45 11.39
C ARG A 74 12.64 0.06 11.26
N ALA A 75 11.79 0.73 12.03
CA ALA A 75 11.93 2.17 12.25
C ALA A 75 13.37 2.43 12.69
N ARG A 76 14.15 3.18 11.90
CA ARG A 76 15.40 3.74 12.41
C ARG A 76 15.00 4.75 13.48
N ALA A 77 15.19 4.37 14.74
CA ALA A 77 15.29 5.36 15.80
C ALA A 77 16.58 6.15 15.55
N SER A 78 16.38 7.47 15.44
CA SER A 78 17.30 8.62 15.49
C SER A 78 18.81 8.34 15.45
#